data_AF-A0A174G6H3-F1
#
_entry.id   AF-A0A174G6H3-F1
#
_cell.length_a   1.000
_cell.length_b   1.000
_cell.length_c   1.000
_cell.angle_alpha   90.00
_cell.angle_beta   90.00
_cell.angle_gamma   90.00
#
_symmetry.space_group_name_H-M   'P 1'
#
loop_
_entity.id
_entity.type
_entity.pdbx_description
1 polymer ?
#
loop_
_entity_poly.entity_id
_entity_poly.type
_entity_poly.pdbx_seq_one_letter_code
_entity_poly.pdbx_strand_id
1 'polypeptide(L)'
;MTDHEKLVMRNIIYAVETGGQVYGQKDYADFTEAYTNSSAEHAITIGAGQWYGNEARTLLLKIKTTDAATFSKYDTAGVAADLNKTDWSNYQLSKTSAKAKAIVHIINSTVGHRCQDQLMDGQMETYVKEAASLGVTAMDAKMMCANFRHQGGLSAVKRILAKTTKPYTLDHLYTACQTDTGNQVGAYKSRQKMVYNALKTYITNYKVTASDAIQAAINIAKAEIGYREKASNANLDSKTANAGTANYTKYWRDVAPEYQGQAWCACFISWVFMKAFNKSKASELLKHWPYISVPNISTKFTNYSTPKAGDIVMYHNGSVFNHTGLVIAVSGNSYTTIEGNTNDGSGVVAEGIGVYQRNRTLSASSGTRFARPDYSIINSINNSGETTTPSTWTTKSTGVCTGDGVYVRQTPGGAIMGTVSKGTSLELDGTTSGVWVHVKVSGIGIGYMHQDYVGKGTASTGSSAVKTAQTALNSKFKAGLTVDGIWGSASQKAYIKAIQTALNSVYGTGLTTDGIWGTNTSNACAAHVLSEGANNLYVGVLQIGLYAHGITLNNGIDNAFGAATKQGVKKFQTSKRLTADGIAGRDTFAKLAGV
;
A
#
# COMPACT_ATOMS: atom_id res chain seq x y z
N MET A 1 -11.75 4.90 10.56
CA MET A 1 -12.82 5.42 9.70
C MET A 1 -12.86 4.56 8.44
N THR A 2 -14.04 4.29 7.91
CA THR A 2 -14.23 3.66 6.59
C THR A 2 -13.89 4.64 5.46
N ASP A 3 -13.71 4.17 4.23
CA ASP A 3 -13.43 5.05 3.08
C ASP A 3 -14.59 6.02 2.78
N HIS A 4 -15.83 5.57 3.02
CA HIS A 4 -17.01 6.43 2.95
C HIS A 4 -16.96 7.54 4.00
N GLU A 5 -16.69 7.21 5.27
CA GLU A 5 -16.56 8.20 6.35
C GLU A 5 -15.45 9.22 6.05
N LYS A 6 -14.32 8.78 5.50
CA LYS A 6 -13.22 9.66 5.06
C LYS A 6 -13.69 10.62 3.99
N LEU A 7 -14.29 10.11 2.92
CA LEU A 7 -14.82 10.93 1.82
C LEU A 7 -15.82 11.97 2.31
N VAL A 8 -16.76 11.55 3.16
CA VAL A 8 -17.76 12.45 3.76
C VAL A 8 -17.09 13.53 4.57
N MET A 9 -16.16 13.17 5.46
CA MET A 9 -15.46 14.16 6.29
C MET A 9 -14.66 15.14 5.44
N ARG A 10 -13.97 14.66 4.42
CA ARG A 10 -13.19 15.47 3.49
C ARG A 10 -14.07 16.50 2.77
N ASN A 11 -15.19 16.04 2.22
CA ASN A 11 -16.17 16.90 1.53
C ASN A 11 -16.82 17.90 2.47
N ILE A 12 -16.98 17.57 3.75
CA ILE A 12 -17.47 18.48 4.78
C ILE A 12 -16.43 19.54 5.09
N ILE A 13 -15.20 19.14 5.46
CA ILE A 13 -14.15 20.07 5.86
C ILE A 13 -13.81 21.01 4.72
N TYR A 14 -13.55 20.51 3.53
CA TYR A 14 -13.21 21.40 2.40
C TYR A 14 -14.35 22.35 2.05
N ALA A 15 -15.60 21.92 2.17
CA ALA A 15 -16.73 22.79 1.91
C ALA A 15 -16.81 23.94 2.93
N VAL A 16 -16.54 23.69 4.21
CA VAL A 16 -16.59 24.74 5.24
C VAL A 16 -15.34 25.61 5.29
N GLU A 17 -14.22 25.14 4.74
CA GLU A 17 -12.97 25.89 4.65
C GLU A 17 -12.87 26.73 3.37
N THR A 18 -13.11 26.13 2.19
CA THR A 18 -12.88 26.78 0.89
C THR A 18 -14.07 26.69 -0.07
N GLY A 19 -15.00 25.75 0.15
CA GLY A 19 -16.13 25.48 -0.75
C GLY A 19 -17.41 26.24 -0.44
N GLY A 20 -17.35 27.39 0.22
CA GLY A 20 -18.52 28.25 0.46
C GLY A 20 -19.66 27.60 1.25
N GLN A 21 -19.35 26.60 2.08
CA GLN A 21 -20.31 25.80 2.86
C GLN A 21 -21.27 24.96 2.01
N VAL A 22 -20.88 24.57 0.79
CA VAL A 22 -21.64 23.65 -0.07
C VAL A 22 -20.97 22.28 -0.09
N TYR A 23 -21.66 21.24 0.40
CA TYR A 23 -21.08 19.90 0.53
C TYR A 23 -20.43 19.40 -0.77
N GLY A 24 -19.17 18.99 -0.68
CA GLY A 24 -18.39 18.47 -1.80
C GLY A 24 -17.69 19.54 -2.66
N GLN A 25 -18.08 20.82 -2.55
CA GLN A 25 -17.31 21.93 -3.14
C GLN A 25 -16.02 22.15 -2.34
N LYS A 26 -14.97 22.56 -3.05
CA LYS A 26 -13.61 22.71 -2.54
C LYS A 26 -12.74 23.48 -3.51
N ASP A 27 -11.75 24.19 -3.00
CA ASP A 27 -10.69 24.81 -3.79
C ASP A 27 -9.33 24.24 -3.40
N TYR A 28 -8.81 23.30 -4.19
CA TYR A 28 -7.48 22.73 -3.99
C TYR A 28 -6.35 23.73 -4.26
N ALA A 29 -6.63 24.82 -4.97
CA ALA A 29 -5.67 25.85 -5.34
C ALA A 29 -5.64 27.00 -4.33
N ASP A 30 -6.44 26.93 -3.25
CA ASP A 30 -6.55 28.06 -2.33
C ASP A 30 -5.19 28.47 -1.76
N PHE A 31 -5.00 29.78 -1.70
CA PHE A 31 -3.85 30.43 -1.09
C PHE A 31 -4.32 31.70 -0.41
N THR A 32 -4.03 31.76 0.89
CA THR A 32 -4.40 32.86 1.77
C THR A 32 -3.14 33.46 2.38
N GLU A 33 -2.99 34.79 2.24
CA GLU A 33 -1.85 35.51 2.78
C GLU A 33 -1.93 35.55 4.32
N ALA A 34 -0.77 35.70 4.97
CA ALA A 34 -0.73 35.98 6.40
C ALA A 34 -1.60 37.20 6.74
N TYR A 35 -2.20 37.19 7.93
CA TYR A 35 -3.07 38.22 8.49
C TYR A 35 -4.44 38.39 7.81
N THR A 36 -4.76 37.60 6.78
CA THR A 36 -6.04 37.72 6.06
C THR A 36 -7.23 37.30 6.94
N ASN A 37 -7.15 36.15 7.61
CA ASN A 37 -8.25 35.63 8.41
C ASN A 37 -8.28 36.20 9.83
N SER A 38 -7.11 36.51 10.40
CA SER A 38 -6.94 36.99 11.76
C SER A 38 -5.58 37.66 11.94
N SER A 39 -5.51 38.67 12.82
CA SER A 39 -4.24 39.31 13.20
C SER A 39 -3.26 38.37 13.92
N ALA A 40 -3.72 37.22 14.38
CA ALA A 40 -2.90 36.18 15.01
C ALA A 40 -2.29 35.17 14.01
N GLU A 41 -2.67 35.23 12.73
CA GLU A 41 -2.17 34.33 11.69
C GLU A 41 -0.98 34.95 10.95
N HIS A 42 0.23 34.71 11.43
CA HIS A 42 1.49 35.31 10.94
C HIS A 42 2.11 34.60 9.72
N ALA A 43 1.49 33.55 9.20
CA ALA A 43 2.00 32.76 8.07
C ALA A 43 0.91 32.52 7.02
N ILE A 44 1.31 32.02 5.85
CA ILE A 44 0.39 31.63 4.79
C ILE A 44 -0.47 30.42 5.21
N THR A 45 -1.65 30.35 4.59
CA THR A 45 -2.55 29.20 4.64
C THR A 45 -2.81 28.71 3.22
N ILE A 46 -2.76 27.40 2.99
CA ILE A 46 -2.88 26.84 1.63
C ILE A 46 -3.82 25.64 1.56
N GLY A 47 -4.36 25.41 0.35
CA GLY A 47 -5.10 24.23 -0.03
C GLY A 47 -6.53 24.16 0.51
N ALA A 48 -7.26 23.15 0.04
CA ALA A 48 -8.69 22.96 0.32
C ALA A 48 -8.99 22.79 1.82
N GLY A 49 -8.03 22.29 2.59
CA GLY A 49 -8.13 22.07 4.03
C GLY A 49 -7.59 23.22 4.89
N GLN A 50 -7.17 24.35 4.28
CA GLN A 50 -6.63 25.52 4.97
C GLN A 50 -5.49 25.17 5.94
N TRP A 51 -4.44 24.53 5.42
CA TRP A 51 -3.27 24.19 6.23
C TRP A 51 -2.41 25.44 6.47
N TYR A 52 -2.32 25.88 7.73
CA TYR A 52 -1.59 27.08 8.17
C TYR A 52 -0.13 26.78 8.55
N GLY A 53 0.81 27.62 8.13
CA GLY A 53 2.20 27.63 8.58
C GLY A 53 2.92 26.28 8.46
N ASN A 54 3.25 25.64 9.59
CA ASN A 54 3.94 24.35 9.60
C ASN A 54 3.12 23.21 8.95
N GLU A 55 1.79 23.28 8.98
CA GLU A 55 0.95 22.29 8.28
C GLU A 55 1.01 22.49 6.75
N ALA A 56 1.11 23.75 6.28
CA ALA A 56 1.34 24.05 4.87
C ALA A 56 2.65 23.42 4.36
N ARG A 57 3.71 23.51 5.18
CA ARG A 57 5.00 22.87 4.93
C ARG A 57 4.87 21.35 4.85
N THR A 58 4.12 20.74 5.77
CA THR A 58 3.87 19.28 5.77
C THR A 58 3.21 18.84 4.47
N LEU A 59 2.21 19.56 3.98
CA LEU A 59 1.57 19.27 2.70
C LEU A 59 2.58 19.32 1.54
N LEU A 60 3.36 20.40 1.44
CA LEU A 60 4.33 20.57 0.35
C LEU A 60 5.44 19.50 0.38
N LEU A 61 5.94 19.14 1.56
CA LEU A 61 6.88 18.03 1.72
C LEU A 61 6.28 16.69 1.28
N LYS A 62 5.01 16.46 1.61
CA LYS A 62 4.28 15.26 1.21
C LYS A 62 4.16 15.17 -0.31
N ILE A 63 3.83 16.27 -0.98
CA ILE A 63 3.78 16.33 -2.46
C ILE A 63 5.16 16.04 -3.05
N LYS A 64 6.21 16.74 -2.57
CA LYS A 64 7.60 16.56 -3.03
C LYS A 64 8.07 15.12 -2.90
N THR A 65 7.76 14.47 -1.78
CA THR A 65 8.16 13.08 -1.51
C THR A 65 7.36 12.08 -2.35
N THR A 66 6.08 12.40 -2.63
CA THR A 66 5.21 11.53 -3.44
C THR A 66 5.57 11.58 -4.93
N ASP A 67 5.91 12.76 -5.46
CA ASP A 67 6.33 12.93 -6.84
C ASP A 67 7.29 14.12 -6.98
N ALA A 68 8.58 13.82 -6.86
CA ALA A 68 9.64 14.83 -6.96
C ALA A 68 9.74 15.45 -8.36
N ALA A 69 9.36 14.71 -9.42
CA ALA A 69 9.42 15.20 -10.78
C ALA A 69 8.32 16.23 -11.04
N THR A 70 7.08 15.93 -10.66
CA THR A 70 5.96 16.88 -10.75
C THR A 70 6.19 18.09 -9.84
N PHE A 71 6.72 17.90 -8.63
CA PHE A 71 7.06 19.02 -7.76
C PHE A 71 8.10 19.94 -8.42
N SER A 72 9.21 19.38 -8.92
CA SER A 72 10.28 20.16 -9.55
C SER A 72 9.81 20.89 -10.81
N LYS A 73 8.88 20.28 -11.57
CA LYS A 73 8.26 20.91 -12.74
C LYS A 73 7.52 22.21 -12.39
N TYR A 74 6.80 22.24 -11.26
CA TYR A 74 6.00 23.40 -10.86
C TYR A 74 6.71 24.36 -9.91
N ASP A 75 7.84 23.96 -9.33
CA ASP A 75 8.66 24.83 -8.48
C ASP A 75 9.52 25.82 -9.30
N THR A 76 8.88 26.86 -9.83
CA THR A 76 9.53 27.88 -10.66
C THR A 76 10.21 29.00 -9.85
N ALA A 77 10.16 28.95 -8.51
CA ALA A 77 10.56 30.07 -7.65
C ALA A 77 11.30 29.65 -6.37
N GLY A 78 11.79 28.40 -6.31
CA GLY A 78 12.59 27.91 -5.18
C GLY A 78 11.78 27.69 -3.91
N VAL A 79 10.61 27.09 -4.01
CA VAL A 79 9.78 26.59 -2.89
C VAL A 79 10.49 25.44 -2.19
N ALA A 80 11.13 24.52 -2.94
CA ALA A 80 11.85 23.37 -2.40
C ALA A 80 12.97 23.77 -1.44
N ALA A 81 13.63 24.91 -1.69
CA ALA A 81 14.66 25.45 -0.82
C ALA A 81 14.08 25.93 0.52
N ASP A 82 12.90 26.55 0.50
CA ASP A 82 12.24 27.04 1.72
C ASP A 82 11.71 25.91 2.61
N LEU A 83 11.43 24.73 2.04
CA LEU A 83 11.05 23.56 2.84
C LEU A 83 12.16 23.09 3.80
N ASN A 84 13.42 23.48 3.56
CA ASN A 84 14.52 23.20 4.49
C ASN A 84 14.48 24.10 5.75
N LYS A 85 13.76 25.22 5.72
CA LYS A 85 13.48 26.02 6.91
C LYS A 85 12.55 25.22 7.81
N THR A 86 12.96 25.01 9.06
CA THR A 86 12.22 24.16 10.02
C THR A 86 11.07 24.90 10.69
N ASP A 87 11.10 26.23 10.73
CA ASP A 87 10.03 27.06 11.26
C ASP A 87 9.28 27.79 10.14
N TRP A 88 8.02 27.42 9.93
CA TRP A 88 7.09 28.08 9.01
C TRP A 88 5.99 28.87 9.75
N SER A 89 6.09 29.03 11.07
CA SER A 89 5.07 29.74 11.88
C SER A 89 4.92 31.22 11.52
N ASN A 90 5.93 31.82 10.87
CA ASN A 90 5.94 33.20 10.39
C ASN A 90 6.26 33.29 8.88
N TYR A 91 6.03 32.21 8.12
CA TYR A 91 6.35 32.17 6.70
C TYR A 91 5.32 32.99 5.90
N GLN A 92 5.70 34.21 5.53
CA GLN A 92 4.85 35.19 4.85
C GLN A 92 5.22 35.30 3.38
N LEU A 93 4.21 35.29 2.51
CA LEU A 93 4.35 35.58 1.09
C LEU A 93 3.14 36.38 0.63
N SER A 94 3.36 37.35 -0.27
CA SER A 94 2.23 37.90 -1.03
C SER A 94 1.75 36.89 -2.07
N LYS A 95 0.44 36.74 -2.21
CA LYS A 95 -0.29 35.95 -3.20
C LYS A 95 0.10 36.31 -4.64
N THR A 96 0.57 37.54 -4.87
CA THR A 96 1.04 37.98 -6.20
C THR A 96 2.47 37.53 -6.52
N SER A 97 3.24 37.10 -5.51
CA SER A 97 4.64 36.71 -5.65
C SER A 97 4.80 35.45 -6.53
N ALA A 98 5.95 35.34 -7.20
CA ALA A 98 6.29 34.16 -8.00
C ALA A 98 6.26 32.87 -7.16
N LYS A 99 6.63 32.96 -5.87
CA LYS A 99 6.66 31.81 -4.96
C LYS A 99 5.26 31.36 -4.55
N ALA A 100 4.35 32.28 -4.27
CA ALA A 100 2.95 31.94 -4.02
C ALA A 100 2.31 31.27 -5.25
N LYS A 101 2.55 31.79 -6.46
CA LYS A 101 2.08 31.18 -7.71
C LYS A 101 2.63 29.78 -7.93
N ALA A 102 3.92 29.55 -7.65
CA ALA A 102 4.52 28.22 -7.72
C ALA A 102 3.87 27.25 -6.72
N ILE A 103 3.63 27.68 -5.47
CA ILE A 103 2.91 26.89 -4.46
C ILE A 103 1.51 26.50 -4.97
N VAL A 104 0.74 27.45 -5.50
CA VAL A 104 -0.60 27.20 -6.07
C VAL A 104 -0.54 26.14 -7.17
N HIS A 105 0.41 26.22 -8.10
CA HIS A 105 0.56 25.20 -9.15
C HIS A 105 0.93 23.82 -8.61
N ILE A 106 1.79 23.76 -7.59
CA ILE A 106 2.19 22.50 -6.94
C ILE A 106 0.97 21.84 -6.29
N ILE A 107 0.21 22.57 -5.45
CA ILE A 107 -0.92 22.01 -4.71
C ILE A 107 -2.12 21.70 -5.62
N ASN A 108 -2.28 22.44 -6.72
CA ASN A 108 -3.36 22.23 -7.69
C ASN A 108 -3.03 21.17 -8.77
N SER A 109 -1.87 20.53 -8.70
CA SER A 109 -1.54 19.39 -9.57
C SER A 109 -2.35 18.14 -9.16
N THR A 110 -2.48 17.15 -10.05
CA THR A 110 -3.15 15.87 -9.72
C THR A 110 -2.54 15.19 -8.50
N VAL A 111 -1.20 15.22 -8.36
CA VAL A 111 -0.52 14.69 -7.16
C VAL A 111 -0.77 15.57 -5.94
N GLY A 112 -0.84 16.89 -6.12
CA GLY A 112 -1.21 17.87 -5.11
C GLY A 112 -2.59 17.59 -4.51
N HIS A 113 -3.62 17.43 -5.34
CA HIS A 113 -5.00 17.07 -4.92
C HIS A 113 -5.01 15.80 -4.08
N ARG A 114 -4.38 14.72 -4.57
CA ARG A 114 -4.28 13.45 -3.85
C ARG A 114 -3.55 13.60 -2.51
N CYS A 115 -2.50 14.42 -2.45
CA CYS A 115 -1.76 14.63 -1.21
C CYS A 115 -2.56 15.40 -0.16
N GLN A 116 -3.33 16.41 -0.60
CA GLN A 116 -4.28 17.16 0.23
C GLN A 116 -5.32 16.21 0.82
N ASP A 117 -5.91 15.37 -0.02
CA ASP A 117 -6.93 14.39 0.36
C ASP A 117 -6.42 13.42 1.43
N GLN A 118 -5.23 12.86 1.21
CA GLN A 118 -4.60 11.92 2.15
C GLN A 118 -4.17 12.58 3.47
N LEU A 119 -3.72 13.84 3.44
CA LEU A 119 -3.36 14.57 4.65
C LEU A 119 -4.60 14.83 5.50
N MET A 120 -5.69 15.27 4.87
CA MET A 120 -6.99 15.48 5.53
C MET A 120 -7.51 14.18 6.16
N ASP A 121 -7.44 13.05 5.44
CA ASP A 121 -7.84 11.74 5.98
C ASP A 121 -7.07 11.38 7.25
N GLY A 122 -5.75 11.54 7.25
CA GLY A 122 -4.90 11.25 8.41
C GLY A 122 -5.22 12.15 9.62
N GLN A 123 -5.46 13.43 9.38
CA GLN A 123 -5.86 14.38 10.42
C GLN A 123 -7.24 14.03 10.99
N MET A 124 -8.23 13.80 10.14
CA MET A 124 -9.59 13.45 10.58
C MET A 124 -9.64 12.13 11.36
N GLU A 125 -8.90 11.12 10.92
CA GLU A 125 -8.78 9.86 11.67
C GLU A 125 -8.17 10.07 13.07
N THR A 126 -7.18 10.96 13.18
CA THR A 126 -6.56 11.31 14.46
C THR A 126 -7.59 11.98 15.36
N TYR A 127 -8.32 12.96 14.85
CA TYR A 127 -9.31 13.73 15.63
C TYR A 127 -10.50 12.87 16.05
N VAL A 128 -10.95 11.94 15.20
CA VAL A 128 -11.98 10.95 15.54
C VAL A 128 -11.51 10.03 16.68
N LYS A 129 -10.23 9.65 16.73
CA LYS A 129 -9.65 8.86 17.83
C LYS A 129 -9.54 9.66 19.12
N GLU A 130 -9.17 10.93 19.04
CA GLU A 130 -9.19 11.86 20.18
C GLU A 130 -10.61 11.99 20.75
N ALA A 131 -11.64 12.14 19.90
CA ALA A 131 -13.02 12.17 20.36
C ALA A 131 -13.45 10.85 21.02
N ALA A 132 -13.02 9.72 20.46
CA ALA A 132 -13.29 8.40 21.03
C ALA A 132 -12.66 8.21 22.41
N SER A 133 -11.42 8.68 22.63
CA SER A 133 -10.75 8.61 23.93
C SER A 133 -11.39 9.50 24.99
N LEU A 134 -12.16 10.53 24.56
CA LEU A 134 -12.98 11.37 25.43
C LEU A 134 -14.39 10.80 25.70
N GLY A 135 -14.66 9.56 25.27
CA GLY A 135 -15.90 8.84 25.57
C GLY A 135 -17.03 9.03 24.56
N VAL A 136 -16.77 9.66 23.40
CA VAL A 136 -17.75 9.74 22.30
C VAL A 136 -17.78 8.39 21.56
N THR A 137 -18.95 7.77 21.44
CA THR A 137 -19.07 6.41 20.89
C THR A 137 -19.62 6.39 19.46
N ALA A 138 -20.67 7.16 19.17
CA ALA A 138 -21.29 7.24 17.85
C ALA A 138 -20.36 7.88 16.80
N MET A 139 -20.31 7.34 15.58
CA MET A 139 -19.35 7.77 14.56
C MET A 139 -19.63 9.19 14.05
N ASP A 140 -20.89 9.51 13.77
CA ASP A 140 -21.33 10.85 13.40
C ASP A 140 -20.97 11.89 14.48
N ALA A 141 -21.15 11.54 15.76
CA ALA A 141 -20.74 12.37 16.89
C ALA A 141 -19.22 12.55 16.96
N LYS A 142 -18.43 11.50 16.72
CA LYS A 142 -16.95 11.61 16.63
C LYS A 142 -16.51 12.51 15.49
N MET A 143 -17.17 12.42 14.33
CA MET A 143 -16.88 13.27 13.16
C MET A 143 -17.26 14.73 13.41
N MET A 144 -18.36 14.99 14.13
CA MET A 144 -18.70 16.35 14.58
C MET A 144 -17.61 16.91 15.50
N CYS A 145 -17.10 16.09 16.43
CA CYS A 145 -15.96 16.47 17.27
C CYS A 145 -14.68 16.69 16.45
N ALA A 146 -14.45 15.93 15.37
CA ALA A 146 -13.31 16.15 14.48
C ALA A 146 -13.39 17.51 13.76
N ASN A 147 -14.59 17.97 13.36
CA ASN A 147 -14.78 19.34 12.88
C ASN A 147 -14.45 20.38 13.96
N PHE A 148 -14.91 20.19 15.20
CA PHE A 148 -14.56 21.10 16.30
C PHE A 148 -13.04 21.13 16.56
N ARG A 149 -12.39 19.97 16.46
CA ARG A 149 -10.95 19.81 16.64
C ARG A 149 -10.14 20.50 15.54
N HIS A 150 -10.63 20.44 14.30
CA HIS A 150 -10.03 21.12 13.17
C HIS A 150 -10.13 22.64 13.31
N GLN A 151 -11.31 23.14 13.68
CA GLN A 151 -11.58 24.57 13.77
C GLN A 151 -10.97 25.24 15.02
N GLY A 152 -11.14 24.63 16.20
CA GLY A 152 -10.84 25.26 17.49
C GLY A 152 -9.85 24.49 18.37
N GLY A 153 -9.25 23.41 17.84
CA GLY A 153 -8.30 22.59 18.59
C GLY A 153 -8.95 21.68 19.65
N LEU A 154 -8.12 20.90 20.34
CA LEU A 154 -8.59 19.90 21.32
C LEU A 154 -9.27 20.55 22.53
N SER A 155 -8.85 21.76 22.90
CA SER A 155 -9.48 22.53 23.98
C SER A 155 -10.93 22.89 23.66
N ALA A 156 -11.27 23.19 22.40
CA ALA A 156 -12.65 23.41 21.99
C ALA A 156 -13.50 22.14 22.10
N VAL A 157 -12.98 20.99 21.66
CA VAL A 157 -13.65 19.69 21.81
C VAL A 157 -13.99 19.42 23.28
N LYS A 158 -13.01 19.54 24.17
CA LYS A 158 -13.19 19.30 25.61
C LYS A 158 -14.23 20.24 26.22
N ARG A 159 -14.22 21.52 25.85
CA ARG A 159 -15.19 22.51 26.35
C ARG A 159 -16.62 22.22 25.88
N ILE A 160 -16.80 21.83 24.62
CA ILE A 160 -18.13 21.47 24.09
C ILE A 160 -18.63 20.19 24.77
N LEU A 161 -17.78 19.16 24.91
CA LEU A 161 -18.15 17.92 25.59
C LEU A 161 -18.55 18.12 27.05
N ALA A 162 -17.90 19.05 27.77
CA ALA A 162 -18.26 19.39 29.15
C ALA A 162 -19.69 19.96 29.29
N LYS A 163 -20.20 20.58 28.23
CA LYS A 163 -21.57 21.14 28.17
C LYS A 163 -22.57 20.20 27.49
N THR A 164 -22.13 19.05 26.97
CA THR A 164 -22.97 18.15 26.19
C THR A 164 -23.59 17.07 27.07
N THR A 165 -24.92 16.91 26.99
CA THR A 165 -25.65 15.83 27.66
C THR A 165 -25.21 14.46 27.14
N LYS A 166 -24.96 13.51 28.04
CA LYS A 166 -24.64 12.12 27.69
C LYS A 166 -25.92 11.30 27.41
N PRO A 167 -25.89 10.30 26.50
CA PRO A 167 -24.76 9.91 25.66
C PRO A 167 -24.42 11.01 24.63
N TYR A 168 -23.16 11.09 24.22
CA TYR A 168 -22.71 12.05 23.22
C TYR A 168 -23.22 11.66 21.83
N THR A 169 -24.39 12.18 21.45
CA THR A 169 -24.99 12.03 20.12
C THR A 169 -24.65 13.23 19.23
N LEU A 170 -24.81 13.08 17.92
CA LEU A 170 -24.67 14.19 16.96
C LEU A 170 -25.59 15.37 17.34
N ASP A 171 -26.84 15.08 17.71
CA ASP A 171 -27.85 16.10 18.03
C ASP A 171 -27.52 16.84 19.33
N HIS A 172 -27.04 16.12 20.37
CA HIS A 172 -26.60 16.73 21.62
C HIS A 172 -25.36 17.61 21.42
N LEU A 173 -24.37 17.15 20.64
CA LEU A 173 -23.17 17.94 20.34
C LEU A 173 -23.48 19.19 19.53
N TYR A 174 -24.36 19.07 18.53
CA TYR A 174 -24.79 20.22 17.75
C TYR A 174 -25.51 21.25 18.63
N THR A 175 -26.40 20.80 19.51
CA THR A 175 -27.08 21.68 20.49
C THR A 175 -26.07 22.36 21.42
N ALA A 176 -25.15 21.60 22.01
CA ALA A 176 -24.16 22.13 22.94
C ALA A 176 -23.21 23.14 22.28
N CYS A 177 -22.76 22.88 21.05
CA CYS A 177 -21.84 23.78 20.35
C CYS A 177 -22.45 25.17 20.05
N GLN A 178 -23.78 25.29 19.97
CA GLN A 178 -24.45 26.60 19.81
C GLN A 178 -24.27 27.52 21.03
N THR A 179 -23.93 26.96 22.19
CA THR A 179 -23.68 27.71 23.44
C THR A 179 -22.20 28.08 23.63
N ASP A 180 -21.36 27.79 22.65
CA ASP A 180 -19.93 28.07 22.69
C ASP A 180 -19.62 29.49 22.18
N THR A 181 -19.26 30.40 23.08
CA THR A 181 -19.01 31.83 22.79
C THR A 181 -17.52 32.18 22.87
N GLY A 182 -17.09 33.28 22.23
CA GLY A 182 -15.71 33.79 22.31
C GLY A 182 -14.75 33.29 21.21
N ASN A 183 -15.18 33.30 19.94
CA ASN A 183 -14.36 33.01 18.75
C ASN A 183 -13.80 31.58 18.59
N GLN A 184 -14.45 30.54 19.13
CA GLN A 184 -13.89 29.17 19.04
C GLN A 184 -14.64 28.25 18.07
N VAL A 185 -15.90 27.89 18.35
CA VAL A 185 -16.66 27.00 17.47
C VAL A 185 -18.10 27.48 17.27
N GLY A 186 -18.78 27.85 18.36
CA GLY A 186 -20.20 28.25 18.33
C GLY A 186 -20.48 29.63 17.74
N ALA A 187 -19.45 30.45 17.54
CA ALA A 187 -19.55 31.69 16.77
C ALA A 187 -19.89 31.43 15.29
N TYR A 188 -19.49 30.27 14.75
CA TYR A 188 -19.64 29.91 13.34
C TYR A 188 -20.90 29.05 13.11
N LYS A 189 -22.07 29.60 13.44
CA LYS A 189 -23.34 28.85 13.44
C LYS A 189 -23.71 28.24 12.09
N SER A 190 -23.50 28.96 10.99
CA SER A 190 -23.78 28.47 9.63
C SER A 190 -22.92 27.25 9.29
N ARG A 191 -21.61 27.33 9.57
CA ARG A 191 -20.67 26.21 9.47
C ARG A 191 -21.14 25.01 10.28
N GLN A 192 -21.45 25.19 11.57
CA GLN A 192 -21.87 24.05 12.40
C GLN A 192 -23.17 23.41 11.89
N LYS A 193 -24.12 24.21 11.40
CA LYS A 193 -25.37 23.71 10.81
C LYS A 193 -25.12 22.91 9.54
N MET A 194 -24.24 23.39 8.67
CA MET A 194 -23.84 22.68 7.45
C MET A 194 -23.22 21.31 7.78
N VAL A 195 -22.23 21.29 8.68
CA VAL A 195 -21.55 20.06 9.12
C VAL A 195 -22.55 19.08 9.71
N TYR A 196 -23.41 19.55 10.63
CA TYR A 196 -24.46 18.74 11.25
C TYR A 196 -25.38 18.11 10.21
N ASN A 197 -25.90 18.90 9.27
CA ASN A 197 -26.80 18.39 8.22
C ASN A 197 -26.09 17.37 7.32
N ALA A 198 -24.84 17.61 6.94
CA ALA A 198 -24.07 16.69 6.13
C ALA A 198 -23.81 15.37 6.85
N LEU A 199 -23.42 15.40 8.13
CA LEU A 199 -23.24 14.19 8.94
C LEU A 199 -24.56 13.42 9.11
N LYS A 200 -25.67 14.13 9.36
CA LYS A 200 -26.99 13.50 9.47
C LYS A 200 -27.37 12.77 8.17
N THR A 201 -27.16 13.40 7.02
CA THR A 201 -27.49 12.83 5.71
C THR A 201 -26.56 11.69 5.31
N TYR A 202 -25.25 11.91 5.40
CA TYR A 202 -24.26 11.02 4.80
C TYR A 202 -23.62 10.02 5.77
N ILE A 203 -23.92 10.09 7.07
CA ILE A 203 -23.47 9.12 8.07
C ILE A 203 -24.66 8.53 8.82
N THR A 204 -25.43 9.36 9.54
CA THR A 204 -26.53 8.86 10.40
C THR A 204 -27.63 8.16 9.60
N ASN A 205 -28.06 8.78 8.50
CA ASN A 205 -29.15 8.28 7.66
C ASN A 205 -28.65 7.56 6.40
N TYR A 206 -27.33 7.35 6.27
CA TYR A 206 -26.76 6.78 5.06
C TYR A 206 -27.17 5.31 4.90
N LYS A 207 -27.75 5.01 3.74
CA LYS A 207 -28.04 3.66 3.29
C LYS A 207 -27.47 3.53 1.88
N VAL A 208 -26.67 2.49 1.65
CA VAL A 208 -26.24 2.14 0.31
C VAL A 208 -27.47 1.77 -0.50
N THR A 209 -27.70 2.45 -1.62
CA THR A 209 -28.74 2.05 -2.56
C THR A 209 -28.22 0.96 -3.50
N ALA A 210 -29.12 0.19 -4.11
CA ALA A 210 -28.74 -0.78 -5.14
C ALA A 210 -27.99 -0.10 -6.30
N SER A 211 -28.36 1.15 -6.66
CA SER A 211 -27.67 1.93 -7.68
C SER A 211 -26.24 2.28 -7.28
N ASP A 212 -26.01 2.68 -6.03
CA ASP A 212 -24.67 2.98 -5.52
C ASP A 212 -23.79 1.73 -5.56
N ALA A 213 -24.35 0.58 -5.16
CA ALA A 213 -23.63 -0.69 -5.17
C ALA A 213 -23.25 -1.09 -6.61
N ILE A 214 -24.19 -1.02 -7.55
CA ILE A 214 -23.92 -1.26 -8.97
C ILE A 214 -22.79 -0.34 -9.47
N GLN A 215 -22.88 0.95 -9.17
CA GLN A 215 -21.88 1.92 -9.62
C GLN A 215 -20.50 1.64 -9.01
N ALA A 216 -20.44 1.17 -7.77
CA ALA A 216 -19.18 0.77 -7.13
C ALA A 216 -18.50 -0.39 -7.87
N ALA A 217 -19.23 -1.46 -8.18
CA ALA A 217 -18.70 -2.58 -8.96
C ALA A 217 -18.24 -2.13 -10.36
N ILE A 218 -19.03 -1.27 -11.03
CA ILE A 218 -18.68 -0.69 -12.33
C ILE A 218 -17.38 0.14 -12.24
N ASN A 219 -17.22 0.95 -11.20
CA ASN A 219 -16.03 1.79 -11.03
C ASN A 219 -14.77 0.94 -10.80
N ILE A 220 -14.86 -0.12 -10.00
CA ILE A 220 -13.77 -1.07 -9.83
C ILE A 220 -13.39 -1.72 -11.17
N ALA A 221 -14.36 -2.17 -11.97
CA ALA A 221 -14.09 -2.75 -13.27
C ALA A 221 -13.48 -1.72 -14.26
N LYS A 222 -13.97 -0.48 -14.27
CA LYS A 222 -13.44 0.61 -15.10
C LYS A 222 -11.97 0.92 -14.81
N ALA A 223 -11.58 0.89 -13.53
CA ALA A 223 -10.19 1.13 -13.14
C ALA A 223 -9.22 0.10 -13.75
N GLU A 224 -9.70 -1.09 -14.08
CA GLU A 224 -8.90 -2.19 -14.63
C GLU A 224 -8.76 -2.16 -16.16
N ILE A 225 -9.49 -1.31 -16.87
CA ILE A 225 -9.37 -1.17 -18.33
C ILE A 225 -7.90 -0.93 -18.72
N GLY A 226 -7.41 -1.71 -19.69
CA GLY A 226 -6.03 -1.67 -20.17
C GLY A 226 -5.06 -2.59 -19.40
N TYR A 227 -5.53 -3.32 -18.38
CA TYR A 227 -4.74 -4.38 -17.76
C TYR A 227 -4.46 -5.50 -18.78
N ARG A 228 -3.19 -5.89 -18.90
CA ARG A 228 -2.71 -7.02 -19.73
C ARG A 228 -2.40 -8.21 -18.84
N GLU A 229 -2.80 -9.41 -19.24
CA GLU A 229 -2.35 -10.63 -18.56
C GLU A 229 -0.83 -10.83 -18.72
N LYS A 230 -0.23 -11.63 -17.84
CA LYS A 230 1.23 -11.73 -17.68
C LYS A 230 1.80 -13.04 -18.20
N ALA A 231 3.09 -13.02 -18.54
CA ALA A 231 3.85 -14.21 -18.89
C ALA A 231 4.18 -15.09 -17.66
N SER A 232 4.17 -14.51 -16.45
CA SER A 232 4.50 -15.18 -15.18
C SER A 232 3.95 -14.40 -13.99
N ASN A 233 4.19 -14.87 -12.76
CA ASN A 233 3.84 -14.16 -11.51
C ASN A 233 4.60 -12.83 -11.29
N ALA A 234 5.50 -12.42 -12.18
CA ALA A 234 6.18 -11.13 -12.09
C ALA A 234 5.26 -9.96 -12.49
N ASN A 235 5.39 -8.82 -11.81
CA ASN A 235 4.73 -7.55 -12.15
C ASN A 235 3.20 -7.60 -12.31
N LEU A 236 2.53 -8.51 -11.60
CA LEU A 236 1.07 -8.72 -11.69
C LEU A 236 0.23 -7.45 -11.46
N ASP A 237 0.74 -6.43 -10.76
CA ASP A 237 0.00 -5.20 -10.44
C ASP A 237 0.20 -4.08 -11.44
N SER A 238 1.21 -4.20 -12.31
CA SER A 238 1.37 -3.28 -13.43
C SER A 238 0.26 -3.53 -14.45
N LYS A 239 -0.33 -2.48 -15.01
CA LYS A 239 -1.28 -2.64 -16.12
C LYS A 239 -0.62 -3.32 -17.32
N THR A 240 0.66 -3.05 -17.61
CA THR A 240 1.28 -3.45 -18.88
C THR A 240 2.62 -4.17 -18.76
N ALA A 241 3.37 -4.04 -17.65
CA ALA A 241 4.65 -4.73 -17.50
C ALA A 241 4.47 -6.25 -17.40
N ASN A 242 5.45 -7.01 -17.87
CA ASN A 242 5.44 -8.48 -17.97
C ASN A 242 4.23 -9.03 -18.76
N ALA A 243 3.68 -8.27 -19.71
CA ALA A 243 2.58 -8.75 -20.54
C ALA A 243 2.98 -10.05 -21.27
N GLY A 244 2.06 -11.01 -21.31
CA GLY A 244 2.22 -12.30 -22.00
C GLY A 244 0.86 -12.94 -22.25
N THR A 245 0.84 -14.21 -22.64
CA THR A 245 -0.41 -14.94 -22.95
C THR A 245 -0.59 -16.20 -22.07
N ALA A 246 0.06 -16.22 -20.91
CA ALA A 246 0.10 -17.38 -20.03
C ALA A 246 -0.93 -17.28 -18.90
N ASN A 247 -1.95 -16.42 -19.03
CA ASN A 247 -3.04 -16.24 -18.05
C ASN A 247 -2.57 -15.88 -16.61
N TYR A 248 -1.39 -15.28 -16.44
CA TYR A 248 -0.96 -14.82 -15.13
C TYR A 248 -1.58 -13.46 -14.77
N THR A 249 -2.27 -13.32 -13.64
CA THR A 249 -3.02 -12.09 -13.32
C THR A 249 -3.02 -11.78 -11.84
N LYS A 250 -3.14 -10.50 -11.46
CA LYS A 250 -3.39 -10.14 -10.06
C LYS A 250 -4.73 -10.68 -9.53
N TYR A 251 -5.69 -10.94 -10.42
CA TYR A 251 -7.03 -11.37 -10.05
C TYR A 251 -7.00 -12.78 -9.45
N TRP A 252 -6.31 -13.72 -10.10
CA TRP A 252 -6.13 -15.07 -9.56
C TRP A 252 -5.34 -15.05 -8.27
N ARG A 253 -4.20 -14.35 -8.23
CA ARG A 253 -3.44 -14.14 -6.99
C ARG A 253 -4.30 -13.58 -5.83
N ASP A 254 -5.21 -12.66 -6.09
CA ASP A 254 -6.02 -12.04 -5.05
C ASP A 254 -7.23 -12.89 -4.62
N VAL A 255 -7.79 -13.71 -5.53
CA VAL A 255 -9.03 -14.48 -5.32
C VAL A 255 -8.77 -15.94 -4.94
N ALA A 256 -7.90 -16.61 -5.69
CA ALA A 256 -7.54 -18.03 -5.54
C ALA A 256 -6.22 -18.33 -6.31
N PRO A 257 -5.04 -18.09 -5.68
CA PRO A 257 -3.73 -18.21 -6.32
C PRO A 257 -3.46 -19.56 -6.98
N GLU A 258 -4.08 -20.63 -6.49
CA GLU A 258 -3.95 -21.99 -6.99
C GLU A 258 -4.44 -22.17 -8.44
N TYR A 259 -5.26 -21.24 -8.96
CA TYR A 259 -5.71 -21.20 -10.35
C TYR A 259 -4.86 -20.28 -11.23
N GLN A 260 -3.67 -19.87 -10.78
CA GLN A 260 -2.78 -19.08 -11.62
C GLN A 260 -2.48 -19.77 -12.96
N GLY A 261 -2.53 -19.01 -14.05
CA GLY A 261 -2.32 -19.53 -15.39
C GLY A 261 -3.55 -20.17 -16.03
N GLN A 262 -4.71 -20.13 -15.36
CA GLN A 262 -6.00 -20.54 -15.92
C GLN A 262 -6.78 -19.35 -16.47
N ALA A 263 -7.73 -19.60 -17.37
CA ALA A 263 -8.65 -18.60 -17.88
C ALA A 263 -9.33 -17.82 -16.73
N TRP A 264 -9.43 -16.50 -16.86
CA TRP A 264 -9.71 -15.61 -15.72
C TRP A 264 -10.90 -14.67 -15.92
N CYS A 265 -11.72 -14.83 -16.98
CA CYS A 265 -12.91 -14.00 -17.20
C CYS A 265 -13.90 -14.06 -16.02
N ALA A 266 -14.16 -15.26 -15.50
CA ALA A 266 -15.05 -15.46 -14.36
C ALA A 266 -14.41 -15.00 -13.03
N CYS A 267 -13.11 -15.27 -12.84
CA CYS A 267 -12.35 -14.77 -11.70
C CYS A 267 -12.35 -13.24 -11.63
N PHE A 268 -12.26 -12.55 -12.77
CA PHE A 268 -12.31 -11.10 -12.83
C PHE A 268 -13.60 -10.55 -12.22
N ILE A 269 -14.75 -11.17 -12.49
CA ILE A 269 -16.03 -10.80 -11.87
C ILE A 269 -15.99 -11.01 -10.36
N SER A 270 -15.51 -12.16 -9.87
CA SER A 270 -15.34 -12.40 -8.43
C SER A 270 -14.42 -11.36 -7.78
N TRP A 271 -13.33 -11.00 -8.45
CA TRP A 271 -12.40 -9.97 -7.97
C TRP A 271 -13.05 -8.60 -7.90
N VAL A 272 -13.78 -8.17 -8.94
CA VAL A 272 -14.49 -6.89 -8.99
C VAL A 272 -15.46 -6.77 -7.81
N PHE A 273 -16.29 -7.79 -7.59
CA PHE A 273 -17.29 -7.78 -6.51
C PHE A 273 -16.63 -7.83 -5.13
N MET A 274 -15.53 -8.59 -4.97
CA MET A 274 -14.78 -8.61 -3.72
C MET A 274 -14.13 -7.28 -3.40
N LYS A 275 -13.57 -6.59 -4.39
CA LYS A 275 -13.00 -5.25 -4.19
C LYS A 275 -14.10 -4.22 -3.90
N ALA A 276 -15.27 -4.32 -4.53
CA ALA A 276 -16.39 -3.42 -4.32
C ALA A 276 -17.11 -3.64 -2.97
N PHE A 277 -17.22 -4.88 -2.49
CA PHE A 277 -18.12 -5.21 -1.37
C PHE A 277 -17.50 -6.06 -0.27
N ASN A 278 -16.21 -6.41 -0.33
CA ASN A 278 -15.56 -7.45 0.47
C ASN A 278 -15.97 -8.89 0.08
N LYS A 279 -15.14 -9.87 0.44
CA LYS A 279 -15.33 -11.28 0.05
C LYS A 279 -16.64 -11.86 0.57
N SER A 280 -17.03 -11.57 1.82
CA SER A 280 -18.24 -12.12 2.43
C SER A 280 -19.49 -11.69 1.66
N LYS A 281 -19.65 -10.39 1.43
CA LYS A 281 -20.79 -9.87 0.66
C LYS A 281 -20.71 -10.20 -0.81
N ALA A 282 -19.52 -10.25 -1.41
CA ALA A 282 -19.35 -10.75 -2.76
C ALA A 282 -19.80 -12.22 -2.89
N SER A 283 -19.50 -13.07 -1.91
CA SER A 283 -19.89 -14.49 -1.92
C SER A 283 -21.41 -14.66 -1.83
N GLU A 284 -22.07 -13.85 -0.98
CA GLU A 284 -23.53 -13.82 -0.86
C GLU A 284 -24.18 -13.30 -2.15
N LEU A 285 -23.71 -12.16 -2.65
CA LEU A 285 -24.24 -11.50 -3.85
C LEU A 285 -24.07 -12.35 -5.11
N LEU A 286 -22.94 -13.07 -5.22
CA LEU A 286 -22.64 -13.99 -6.32
C LEU A 286 -23.21 -15.40 -6.09
N LYS A 287 -23.79 -15.71 -4.92
CA LYS A 287 -24.30 -17.05 -4.55
C LYS A 287 -23.29 -18.20 -4.68
N HIS A 288 -22.00 -17.87 -4.81
CA HIS A 288 -20.89 -18.80 -4.99
C HIS A 288 -19.56 -18.05 -4.81
N TRP A 289 -18.50 -18.77 -4.41
CA TRP A 289 -17.17 -18.18 -4.29
C TRP A 289 -16.03 -19.19 -4.48
N PRO A 290 -14.98 -18.85 -5.25
CA PRO A 290 -14.98 -17.87 -6.34
C PRO A 290 -15.63 -18.48 -7.60
N TYR A 291 -15.89 -17.68 -8.62
CA TYR A 291 -16.19 -18.24 -9.92
C TYR A 291 -14.92 -18.69 -10.64
N ILE A 292 -14.80 -20.01 -10.82
CA ILE A 292 -13.71 -20.63 -11.58
C ILE A 292 -14.04 -20.83 -13.06
N SER A 293 -15.34 -20.83 -13.42
CA SER A 293 -15.81 -20.97 -14.79
C SER A 293 -17.19 -20.32 -14.98
N VAL A 294 -17.56 -20.02 -16.22
CA VAL A 294 -18.84 -19.36 -16.56
C VAL A 294 -20.07 -20.26 -16.33
N PRO A 295 -20.04 -21.59 -16.59
CA PRO A 295 -21.19 -22.46 -16.30
C PRO A 295 -21.64 -22.41 -14.83
N ASN A 296 -20.71 -22.21 -13.88
CA ASN A 296 -21.04 -22.06 -12.47
C ASN A 296 -21.93 -20.83 -12.20
N ILE A 297 -21.83 -19.77 -13.01
CA ILE A 297 -22.68 -18.58 -12.90
C ILE A 297 -24.11 -18.91 -13.35
N SER A 298 -24.24 -19.54 -14.52
CA SER A 298 -25.53 -19.84 -15.16
C SER A 298 -26.46 -20.76 -14.37
N THR A 299 -25.90 -21.60 -13.49
CA THR A 299 -26.67 -22.55 -12.65
C THR A 299 -27.12 -21.94 -11.32
N LYS A 300 -26.60 -20.78 -10.94
CA LYS A 300 -26.90 -20.11 -9.65
C LYS A 300 -27.87 -18.95 -9.79
N PHE A 301 -28.09 -18.48 -11.02
CA PHE A 301 -28.92 -17.32 -11.32
C PHE A 301 -30.04 -17.64 -12.29
N THR A 302 -31.12 -16.86 -12.18
CA THR A 302 -32.11 -16.75 -13.24
C THR A 302 -31.42 -16.17 -14.49
N ASN A 303 -31.59 -16.85 -15.62
CA ASN A 303 -30.98 -16.47 -16.89
C ASN A 303 -31.88 -15.50 -17.66
N TYR A 304 -31.77 -14.20 -17.36
CA TYR A 304 -32.54 -13.16 -18.05
C TYR A 304 -32.10 -13.02 -19.51
N SER A 305 -33.05 -12.75 -20.40
CA SER A 305 -32.80 -12.48 -21.82
C SER A 305 -32.46 -11.00 -22.11
N THR A 306 -32.77 -10.09 -21.18
CA THR A 306 -32.55 -8.65 -21.35
C THR A 306 -31.54 -8.10 -20.33
N PRO A 307 -30.58 -7.25 -20.76
CA PRO A 307 -29.56 -6.70 -19.89
C PRO A 307 -30.07 -5.54 -19.04
N LYS A 308 -29.46 -5.38 -17.86
CA LYS A 308 -29.46 -4.15 -17.06
C LYS A 308 -28.02 -3.83 -16.62
N ALA A 309 -27.74 -2.56 -16.35
CA ALA A 309 -26.46 -2.19 -15.72
C ALA A 309 -26.31 -2.93 -14.38
N GLY A 310 -25.11 -3.45 -14.11
CA GLY A 310 -24.82 -4.30 -12.97
C GLY A 310 -25.08 -5.80 -13.18
N ASP A 311 -25.68 -6.21 -14.30
CA ASP A 311 -25.81 -7.63 -14.63
C ASP A 311 -24.43 -8.24 -15.00
N ILE A 312 -24.28 -9.54 -14.73
CA ILE A 312 -23.16 -10.35 -15.22
C ILE A 312 -23.63 -11.01 -16.52
N VAL A 313 -23.04 -10.63 -17.65
CA VAL A 313 -23.36 -11.23 -18.94
C VAL A 313 -22.68 -12.59 -19.09
N MET A 314 -23.37 -13.55 -19.70
CA MET A 314 -22.87 -14.89 -20.00
C MET A 314 -23.07 -15.15 -21.50
N TYR A 315 -21.98 -15.28 -22.23
CA TYR A 315 -21.97 -15.53 -23.67
C TYR A 315 -21.96 -17.03 -23.96
N HIS A 316 -22.80 -17.44 -24.90
CA HIS A 316 -22.95 -18.84 -25.31
C HIS A 316 -22.29 -19.06 -26.67
N ASN A 317 -21.48 -20.12 -26.81
CA ASN A 317 -20.78 -20.43 -28.06
C ASN A 317 -21.49 -21.46 -28.95
N GLY A 318 -22.70 -21.87 -28.58
CA GLY A 318 -23.48 -22.92 -29.25
C GLY A 318 -23.54 -24.23 -28.47
N SER A 319 -22.59 -24.46 -27.54
CA SER A 319 -22.59 -25.65 -26.67
C SER A 319 -22.69 -25.28 -25.19
N VAL A 320 -21.92 -24.30 -24.73
CA VAL A 320 -21.87 -23.89 -23.32
C VAL A 320 -21.74 -22.38 -23.19
N PHE A 321 -22.02 -21.87 -21.99
CA PHE A 321 -21.55 -20.53 -21.63
C PHE A 321 -20.04 -20.55 -21.39
N ASN A 322 -19.30 -19.75 -22.16
CA ASN A 322 -17.83 -19.82 -22.20
C ASN A 322 -17.12 -18.49 -21.92
N HIS A 323 -17.85 -17.36 -21.91
CA HIS A 323 -17.26 -16.05 -21.59
C HIS A 323 -18.22 -15.17 -20.78
N THR A 324 -17.67 -14.23 -20.01
CA THR A 324 -18.47 -13.38 -19.11
C THR A 324 -17.89 -11.97 -18.97
N GLY A 325 -18.71 -11.04 -18.50
CA GLY A 325 -18.37 -9.64 -18.28
C GLY A 325 -19.37 -8.94 -17.35
N LEU A 326 -19.04 -7.73 -16.92
CA LEU A 326 -19.95 -6.86 -16.17
C LEU A 326 -20.62 -5.88 -17.13
N VAL A 327 -21.96 -5.86 -17.16
CA VAL A 327 -22.73 -4.87 -17.93
C VAL A 327 -22.66 -3.52 -17.21
N ILE A 328 -22.17 -2.48 -17.91
CA ILE A 328 -21.99 -1.14 -17.34
C ILE A 328 -23.00 -0.11 -17.87
N ALA A 329 -23.63 -0.38 -19.01
CA ALA A 329 -24.65 0.49 -19.60
C ALA A 329 -25.53 -0.31 -20.57
N VAL A 330 -26.77 0.12 -20.76
CA VAL A 330 -27.73 -0.46 -21.71
C VAL A 330 -28.44 0.68 -22.44
N SER A 331 -28.57 0.56 -23.77
CA SER A 331 -29.30 1.50 -24.62
C SER A 331 -30.03 0.72 -25.71
N GLY A 332 -31.36 0.62 -25.58
CA GLY A 332 -32.18 -0.21 -26.45
C GLY A 332 -31.68 -1.66 -26.48
N ASN A 333 -31.34 -2.14 -27.67
CA ASN A 333 -30.84 -3.50 -27.88
C ASN A 333 -29.29 -3.61 -27.81
N SER A 334 -28.61 -2.50 -27.50
CA SER A 334 -27.16 -2.44 -27.29
C SER A 334 -26.82 -2.35 -25.81
N TYR A 335 -25.68 -2.89 -25.43
CA TYR A 335 -25.17 -2.82 -24.06
C TYR A 335 -23.64 -2.74 -24.07
N THR A 336 -23.09 -2.07 -23.07
CA THR A 336 -21.65 -1.93 -22.88
C THR A 336 -21.23 -2.79 -21.70
N THR A 337 -20.12 -3.51 -21.84
CA THR A 337 -19.55 -4.38 -20.80
C THR A 337 -18.11 -4.00 -20.51
N ILE A 338 -17.62 -4.41 -19.34
CA ILE A 338 -16.19 -4.55 -19.07
C ILE A 338 -15.92 -6.02 -18.85
N GLU A 339 -14.99 -6.56 -19.63
CA GLU A 339 -14.68 -7.97 -19.71
C GLU A 339 -13.20 -8.17 -19.42
N GLY A 340 -12.88 -9.14 -18.56
CA GLY A 340 -11.54 -9.66 -18.38
C GLY A 340 -11.30 -10.88 -19.28
N ASN A 341 -10.04 -11.20 -19.55
CA ASN A 341 -9.63 -12.28 -20.44
C ASN A 341 -10.26 -12.16 -21.83
N THR A 342 -10.22 -10.95 -22.42
CA THR A 342 -10.78 -10.64 -23.75
C THR A 342 -9.81 -9.81 -24.58
N ASN A 343 -10.16 -9.51 -25.83
CA ASN A 343 -9.35 -8.74 -26.79
C ASN A 343 -10.00 -7.41 -27.20
N ASP A 344 -9.19 -6.55 -27.80
CA ASP A 344 -9.65 -5.30 -28.42
C ASP A 344 -10.23 -5.58 -29.82
N GLY A 345 -11.50 -6.01 -29.89
CA GLY A 345 -12.20 -6.25 -31.16
C GLY A 345 -13.64 -6.72 -30.96
N SER A 346 -14.57 -6.34 -31.86
CA SER A 346 -16.05 -6.46 -31.73
C SER A 346 -16.60 -7.85 -31.34
N GLY A 347 -15.90 -8.94 -31.65
CA GLY A 347 -16.30 -10.33 -31.37
C GLY A 347 -16.23 -10.74 -29.89
N VAL A 348 -16.93 -11.82 -29.53
CA VAL A 348 -16.80 -12.45 -28.21
C VAL A 348 -15.60 -13.38 -28.28
N VAL A 349 -14.53 -13.06 -27.54
CA VAL A 349 -13.33 -13.88 -27.47
C VAL A 349 -13.21 -14.46 -26.08
N ALA A 350 -13.18 -15.79 -25.99
CA ALA A 350 -12.73 -16.48 -24.80
C ALA A 350 -11.19 -16.53 -24.83
N GLU A 351 -10.54 -16.25 -23.70
CA GLU A 351 -9.08 -16.30 -23.55
C GLU A 351 -8.32 -15.22 -24.34
N GLY A 352 -8.67 -13.96 -24.10
CA GLY A 352 -7.95 -12.80 -24.64
C GLY A 352 -6.96 -12.16 -23.68
N ILE A 353 -6.19 -11.21 -24.19
CA ILE A 353 -4.94 -10.72 -23.57
C ILE A 353 -5.11 -9.69 -22.44
N GLY A 354 -6.34 -9.34 -22.03
CA GLY A 354 -6.53 -8.28 -21.03
C GLY A 354 -7.96 -7.90 -20.68
N VAL A 355 -8.09 -6.74 -20.01
CA VAL A 355 -9.37 -6.12 -19.63
C VAL A 355 -9.75 -5.01 -20.60
N TYR A 356 -10.93 -5.12 -21.21
CA TYR A 356 -11.42 -4.17 -22.21
C TYR A 356 -12.89 -3.81 -21.98
N GLN A 357 -13.24 -2.58 -22.35
CA GLN A 357 -14.63 -2.18 -22.52
C GLN A 357 -15.14 -2.64 -23.88
N ARG A 358 -16.33 -3.24 -23.94
CA ARG A 358 -16.92 -3.79 -25.16
C ARG A 358 -18.31 -3.23 -25.39
N ASN A 359 -18.60 -2.78 -26.60
CA ASN A 359 -19.97 -2.47 -27.02
C ASN A 359 -20.54 -3.70 -27.75
N ARG A 360 -21.72 -4.13 -27.35
CA ARG A 360 -22.37 -5.36 -27.80
C ARG A 360 -23.80 -5.07 -28.22
N THR A 361 -24.30 -5.83 -29.19
CA THR A 361 -25.70 -5.79 -29.61
C THR A 361 -26.32 -7.15 -29.34
N LEU A 362 -27.47 -7.17 -28.67
CA LEU A 362 -28.16 -8.41 -28.33
C LEU A 362 -28.90 -8.94 -29.56
N SER A 363 -28.48 -10.07 -30.11
CA SER A 363 -29.26 -10.77 -31.14
C SER A 363 -30.15 -11.84 -30.52
N ALA A 364 -31.36 -12.00 -31.03
CA ALA A 364 -32.29 -13.07 -30.63
C ALA A 364 -31.68 -14.48 -30.77
N SER A 365 -30.75 -14.67 -31.71
CA SER A 365 -30.06 -15.95 -31.97
C SER A 365 -28.80 -16.19 -31.12
N SER A 366 -28.35 -15.20 -30.33
CA SER A 366 -27.03 -15.24 -29.69
C SER A 366 -26.86 -16.22 -28.52
N GLY A 367 -27.95 -16.78 -27.98
CA GLY A 367 -27.93 -17.60 -26.76
C GLY A 367 -27.46 -16.86 -25.50
N THR A 368 -27.13 -15.56 -25.59
CA THR A 368 -26.58 -14.77 -24.48
C THR A 368 -27.62 -14.60 -23.38
N ARG A 369 -27.19 -14.72 -22.12
CA ARG A 369 -28.02 -14.56 -20.92
C ARG A 369 -27.36 -13.66 -19.90
N PHE A 370 -28.17 -13.11 -18.99
CA PHE A 370 -27.72 -12.17 -17.97
C PHE A 370 -28.10 -12.70 -16.58
N ALA A 371 -27.11 -12.79 -15.70
CA ALA A 371 -27.31 -13.03 -14.28
C ALA A 371 -27.45 -11.68 -13.57
N ARG A 372 -28.47 -11.55 -12.72
CA ARG A 372 -28.77 -10.30 -12.00
C ARG A 372 -28.55 -10.47 -10.49
N PRO A 373 -27.42 -9.99 -9.95
CA PRO A 373 -27.20 -9.98 -8.51
C PRO A 373 -28.21 -9.09 -7.78
N ASP A 374 -28.60 -9.49 -6.57
CA ASP A 374 -29.48 -8.68 -5.72
C ASP A 374 -28.67 -7.65 -4.93
N TYR A 375 -28.41 -6.50 -5.55
CA TYR A 375 -27.63 -5.42 -4.95
C TYR A 375 -28.32 -4.75 -3.74
N SER A 376 -29.59 -5.05 -3.45
CA SER A 376 -30.30 -4.47 -2.30
C SER A 376 -29.78 -4.97 -0.94
N ILE A 377 -29.07 -6.10 -0.93
CA ILE A 377 -28.46 -6.68 0.27
C ILE A 377 -27.16 -5.96 0.69
N ILE A 378 -26.66 -5.05 -0.15
CA ILE A 378 -25.43 -4.31 0.12
C ILE A 378 -25.74 -3.14 1.04
N ASN A 379 -25.11 -3.17 2.22
CA ASN A 379 -25.23 -2.14 3.24
C ASN A 379 -23.95 -1.31 3.41
N SER A 380 -22.88 -1.68 2.70
CA SER A 380 -21.59 -0.98 2.71
C SER A 380 -20.86 -1.21 1.38
N ILE A 381 -20.18 -0.18 0.89
CA ILE A 381 -19.33 -0.21 -0.30
C ILE A 381 -17.89 0.01 0.15
N ASN A 382 -16.98 -0.81 -0.36
CA ASN A 382 -15.55 -0.56 -0.29
C ASN A 382 -15.19 0.40 -1.44
N ASN A 383 -15.05 1.69 -1.15
CA ASN A 383 -14.65 2.71 -2.12
C ASN A 383 -13.16 2.63 -2.50
N SER A 384 -12.64 1.42 -2.71
CA SER A 384 -11.24 1.19 -3.09
C SER A 384 -11.02 1.31 -4.60
N GLY A 385 -11.43 2.45 -5.17
CA GLY A 385 -10.98 2.93 -6.48
C GLY A 385 -9.69 3.75 -6.43
N GLU A 386 -9.24 4.14 -5.23
CA GLU A 386 -7.91 4.68 -4.96
C GLU A 386 -7.39 4.10 -3.64
N THR A 387 -6.08 3.91 -3.60
CA THR A 387 -5.24 3.45 -2.49
C THR A 387 -5.83 3.61 -1.09
N THR A 388 -6.32 2.50 -0.51
CA THR A 388 -6.48 2.40 0.93
C THR A 388 -5.11 2.47 1.58
N THR A 389 -4.82 3.51 2.35
CA THR A 389 -3.92 3.37 3.48
C THR A 389 -4.72 3.80 4.69
N PRO A 390 -5.15 2.88 5.57
CA PRO A 390 -5.78 3.26 6.83
C PRO A 390 -4.82 3.15 8.01
N SER A 391 -4.94 4.15 8.87
CA SER A 391 -4.91 4.04 10.32
C SER A 391 -3.57 3.96 11.06
N THR A 392 -3.46 4.86 12.04
CA THR A 392 -2.55 4.79 13.20
C THR A 392 -2.22 3.35 13.56
N TRP A 393 -0.94 3.06 13.49
CA TRP A 393 -0.38 1.76 13.75
C TRP A 393 -0.19 1.53 15.26
N THR A 394 -0.83 0.49 15.79
CA THR A 394 -0.56 -0.01 17.14
C THR A 394 -0.02 -1.42 17.04
N THR A 395 1.25 -1.61 17.43
CA THR A 395 1.94 -2.89 17.36
C THR A 395 1.36 -3.84 18.39
N LYS A 396 0.70 -4.91 17.94
CA LYS A 396 0.17 -5.98 18.81
C LYS A 396 1.16 -7.12 18.98
N SER A 397 1.96 -7.38 17.95
CA SER A 397 3.02 -8.37 17.97
C SER A 397 4.15 -7.98 17.03
N THR A 398 5.26 -8.70 17.12
CA THR A 398 6.37 -8.57 16.17
C THR A 398 6.49 -9.85 15.37
N GLY A 399 7.04 -9.73 14.17
CA GLY A 399 7.36 -10.84 13.30
C GLY A 399 8.65 -10.58 12.54
N VAL A 400 9.06 -11.55 11.72
CA VAL A 400 10.23 -11.41 10.86
C VAL A 400 9.89 -11.82 9.44
N CYS A 401 10.49 -11.13 8.47
CA CYS A 401 10.40 -11.55 7.09
C CYS A 401 11.13 -12.88 6.91
N THR A 402 10.50 -13.90 6.33
CA THR A 402 11.10 -15.25 6.18
C THR A 402 11.74 -15.48 4.80
N GLY A 403 11.58 -14.54 3.86
CA GLY A 403 12.12 -14.60 2.49
C GLY A 403 12.95 -13.38 2.10
N ASP A 404 13.81 -13.51 1.07
CA ASP A 404 14.62 -12.42 0.52
C ASP A 404 13.94 -11.72 -0.66
N GLY A 405 14.11 -10.40 -0.76
CA GLY A 405 13.53 -9.60 -1.85
C GLY A 405 12.01 -9.48 -1.78
N VAL A 406 11.41 -9.63 -0.61
CA VAL A 406 9.96 -9.65 -0.40
C VAL A 406 9.40 -8.23 -0.49
N TYR A 407 8.37 -8.04 -1.31
CA TYR A 407 7.73 -6.74 -1.49
C TYR A 407 6.81 -6.37 -0.32
N VAL A 408 6.97 -5.14 0.18
CA VAL A 408 5.98 -4.46 1.02
C VAL A 408 5.13 -3.59 0.11
N ARG A 409 3.80 -3.72 0.21
CA ARG A 409 2.86 -3.09 -0.72
C ARG A 409 1.89 -2.17 0.00
N GLN A 410 1.46 -1.11 -0.67
CA GLN A 410 0.54 -0.12 -0.08
C GLN A 410 -0.84 -0.71 0.25
N THR A 411 -1.27 -1.68 -0.55
CA THR A 411 -2.48 -2.49 -0.34
C THR A 411 -2.15 -3.96 -0.62
N PRO A 412 -3.00 -4.92 -0.21
CA PRO A 412 -2.89 -6.32 -0.63
C PRO A 412 -2.81 -6.41 -2.15
N GLY A 413 -1.66 -6.83 -2.68
CA GLY A 413 -1.44 -6.84 -4.13
C GLY A 413 -1.39 -5.45 -4.78
N GLY A 414 -1.06 -4.40 -4.03
CA GLY A 414 -0.98 -3.02 -4.53
C GLY A 414 0.42 -2.59 -4.97
N ALA A 415 0.58 -1.28 -5.17
CA ALA A 415 1.87 -0.66 -5.48
C ALA A 415 2.94 -1.05 -4.46
N ILE A 416 4.14 -1.37 -4.96
CA ILE A 416 5.30 -1.71 -4.12
C ILE A 416 5.78 -0.42 -3.45
N MET A 417 5.80 -0.42 -2.12
CA MET A 417 6.36 0.66 -1.31
C MET A 417 7.87 0.48 -1.10
N GLY A 418 8.33 -0.77 -1.10
CA GLY A 418 9.73 -1.13 -0.96
C GLY A 418 9.91 -2.64 -0.91
N THR A 419 11.15 -3.08 -0.83
CA THR A 419 11.55 -4.49 -0.70
C THR A 419 12.29 -4.72 0.60
N VAL A 420 12.08 -5.87 1.21
CA VAL A 420 12.78 -6.30 2.42
C VAL A 420 13.46 -7.64 2.22
N SER A 421 14.44 -7.94 3.07
CA SER A 421 15.18 -9.21 3.05
C SER A 421 14.75 -10.12 4.19
N LYS A 422 15.17 -11.38 4.11
CA LYS A 422 14.94 -12.36 5.16
C LYS A 422 15.57 -11.85 6.46
N GLY A 423 14.84 -12.02 7.56
CA GLY A 423 15.21 -11.52 8.88
C GLY A 423 14.77 -10.08 9.17
N THR A 424 14.25 -9.33 8.18
CA THR A 424 13.75 -7.96 8.42
C THR A 424 12.65 -7.96 9.49
N SER A 425 12.83 -7.17 10.55
CA SER A 425 11.84 -7.02 11.61
C SER A 425 10.56 -6.36 11.12
N LEU A 426 9.44 -6.95 11.48
CA LEU A 426 8.10 -6.51 11.13
C LEU A 426 7.37 -6.17 12.43
N GLU A 427 6.85 -4.96 12.53
CA GLU A 427 5.77 -4.71 13.48
C GLU A 427 4.49 -5.30 12.86
N LEU A 428 3.67 -5.98 13.65
CA LEU A 428 2.37 -6.52 13.25
C LEU A 428 1.25 -5.94 14.14
N ASP A 429 0.18 -5.46 13.53
CA ASP A 429 -1.02 -4.99 14.25
C ASP A 429 -2.07 -6.10 14.45
N GLY A 430 -1.75 -7.30 13.95
CA GLY A 430 -2.59 -8.49 14.00
C GLY A 430 -3.64 -8.58 12.89
N THR A 431 -3.69 -7.62 11.95
CA THR A 431 -4.65 -7.63 10.85
C THR A 431 -4.12 -8.33 9.60
N THR A 432 -5.01 -8.98 8.86
CA THR A 432 -4.72 -9.67 7.60
C THR A 432 -5.83 -9.40 6.59
N SER A 433 -5.49 -9.37 5.31
CA SER A 433 -6.43 -9.30 4.20
C SER A 433 -6.14 -10.44 3.21
N GLY A 434 -6.89 -11.53 3.34
CA GLY A 434 -6.57 -12.78 2.64
C GLY A 434 -5.20 -13.30 3.05
N VAL A 435 -4.36 -13.60 2.06
CA VAL A 435 -2.96 -14.05 2.24
C VAL A 435 -1.99 -12.91 2.55
N TRP A 436 -2.46 -11.68 2.74
CA TRP A 436 -1.61 -10.53 3.01
C TRP A 436 -1.69 -10.14 4.48
N VAL A 437 -0.55 -10.12 5.15
CA VAL A 437 -0.38 -9.65 6.53
C VAL A 437 -0.11 -8.16 6.51
N HIS A 438 -0.81 -7.42 7.37
CA HIS A 438 -0.55 -6.00 7.55
C HIS A 438 0.72 -5.85 8.42
N VAL A 439 1.68 -5.12 7.89
CA VAL A 439 3.02 -4.98 8.46
C VAL A 439 3.40 -3.51 8.51
N LYS A 440 4.18 -3.12 9.51
CA LYS A 440 4.96 -1.89 9.46
C LYS A 440 6.43 -2.25 9.46
N VAL A 441 7.13 -1.69 8.49
CA VAL A 441 8.56 -1.91 8.28
C VAL A 441 9.29 -0.60 8.44
N SER A 442 10.32 -0.60 9.29
CA SER A 442 11.17 0.57 9.50
C SER A 442 11.81 1.01 8.17
N GLY A 443 11.71 2.30 7.84
CA GLY A 443 12.24 2.87 6.60
C GLY A 443 11.35 2.69 5.35
N ILE A 444 10.30 1.87 5.39
CA ILE A 444 9.32 1.73 4.29
C ILE A 444 7.93 2.25 4.69
N GLY A 445 7.51 2.03 5.94
CA GLY A 445 6.21 2.45 6.45
C GLY A 445 5.23 1.29 6.61
N ILE A 446 3.94 1.63 6.69
CA ILE A 446 2.83 0.69 6.91
C ILE A 446 2.34 0.17 5.55
N GLY A 447 2.27 -1.15 5.40
CA GLY A 447 1.83 -1.79 4.17
C GLY A 447 1.47 -3.26 4.40
N TYR A 448 1.50 -4.04 3.32
CA TYR A 448 1.10 -5.44 3.31
C TYR A 448 2.21 -6.31 2.75
N MET A 449 2.41 -7.46 3.38
CA MET A 449 3.38 -8.49 2.99
C MET A 449 2.68 -9.84 2.93
N HIS A 450 3.03 -10.68 1.96
CA HIS A 450 2.41 -12.00 1.82
C HIS A 450 2.72 -12.87 3.06
N GLN A 451 1.72 -13.59 3.58
CA GLN A 451 1.76 -14.30 4.85
C GLN A 451 2.85 -15.37 4.92
N ASP A 452 3.15 -16.02 3.80
CA ASP A 452 4.20 -17.04 3.71
C ASP A 452 5.59 -16.46 4.01
N TYR A 453 5.71 -15.13 3.88
CA TYR A 453 6.92 -14.39 4.18
C TYR A 453 6.90 -13.70 5.55
N VAL A 454 5.91 -13.96 6.41
CA VAL A 454 5.78 -13.36 7.75
C VAL A 454 5.79 -14.44 8.82
N GLY A 455 6.93 -14.61 9.49
CA GLY A 455 7.07 -15.50 10.64
C GLY A 455 6.53 -14.82 11.91
N LYS A 456 5.46 -15.37 12.50
CA LYS A 456 4.89 -14.90 13.77
C LYS A 456 5.55 -15.63 14.94
N GLY A 457 6.36 -14.93 15.73
CA GLY A 457 7.09 -15.45 16.89
C GLY A 457 7.88 -14.34 17.59
N THR A 458 7.99 -14.46 18.91
CA THR A 458 8.59 -13.49 19.86
C THR A 458 9.89 -12.85 19.36
N ALA A 459 10.04 -11.55 19.63
CA ALA A 459 11.23 -10.75 19.36
C ALA A 459 12.52 -11.55 19.65
N SER A 460 13.15 -12.07 18.60
CA SER A 460 14.52 -12.56 18.70
C SER A 460 15.37 -11.32 18.87
N THR A 461 15.99 -11.14 20.03
CA THR A 461 17.25 -10.41 20.09
C THR A 461 18.15 -11.05 19.03
N GLY A 462 18.59 -10.27 18.03
CA GLY A 462 19.33 -10.80 16.90
C GLY A 462 20.53 -11.66 17.35
N SER A 463 20.89 -12.67 16.55
CA SER A 463 21.88 -13.68 16.90
C SER A 463 23.21 -13.05 17.30
N SER A 464 23.72 -13.41 18.49
CA SER A 464 25.04 -12.97 18.95
C SER A 464 26.16 -13.34 17.97
N ALA A 465 26.04 -14.49 17.28
CA ALA A 465 26.99 -14.89 16.25
C ALA A 465 26.93 -13.97 15.02
N VAL A 466 25.72 -13.55 14.63
CA VAL A 466 25.52 -12.59 13.53
C VAL A 466 26.05 -11.21 13.88
N LYS A 467 25.87 -10.76 15.14
CA LYS A 467 26.49 -9.51 15.64
C LYS A 467 28.02 -9.55 15.53
N THR A 468 28.63 -10.69 15.86
CA THR A 468 30.07 -10.90 15.68
C THR A 468 30.47 -10.79 14.20
N ALA A 469 29.71 -11.39 13.28
CA ALA A 469 29.98 -11.28 11.84
C ALA A 469 29.84 -9.83 11.32
N GLN A 470 28.78 -9.11 11.70
CA GLN A 470 28.57 -7.70 11.34
C GLN A 470 29.69 -6.80 11.89
N THR A 471 30.09 -7.04 13.13
CA THR A 471 31.21 -6.31 13.77
C THR A 471 32.52 -6.54 13.03
N ALA A 472 32.81 -7.79 12.63
CA ALA A 472 34.00 -8.15 11.87
C ALA A 472 34.00 -7.54 10.45
N LEU A 473 32.84 -7.49 9.78
CA LEU A 473 32.70 -6.80 8.48
C LEU A 473 32.95 -5.29 8.61
N ASN A 474 32.43 -4.67 9.67
CA ASN A 474 32.66 -3.24 9.92
C ASN A 474 34.13 -2.93 10.20
N SER A 475 34.79 -3.72 11.05
CA SER A 475 36.18 -3.45 11.46
C SER A 475 37.20 -3.80 10.37
N LYS A 476 37.04 -4.94 9.69
CA LYS A 476 38.01 -5.42 8.69
C LYS A 476 37.77 -4.85 7.28
N PHE A 477 36.53 -4.50 6.94
CA PHE A 477 36.14 -4.09 5.58
C PHE A 477 35.40 -2.75 5.50
N LYS A 478 35.27 -2.01 6.61
CA LYS A 478 34.61 -0.69 6.67
C LYS A 478 33.18 -0.72 6.11
N ALA A 479 32.43 -1.78 6.41
CA ALA A 479 31.14 -2.05 5.79
C ALA A 479 29.98 -1.10 6.19
N GLY A 480 30.08 -0.37 7.30
CA GLY A 480 29.07 0.60 7.74
C GLY A 480 27.72 0.00 8.15
N LEU A 481 27.71 -1.26 8.59
CA LEU A 481 26.51 -1.99 8.99
C LEU A 481 26.04 -1.61 10.40
N THR A 482 24.73 -1.60 10.62
CA THR A 482 24.15 -1.67 11.96
C THR A 482 24.40 -3.06 12.57
N VAL A 483 24.88 -3.13 13.81
CA VAL A 483 25.16 -4.39 14.53
C VAL A 483 23.91 -4.82 15.32
N ASP A 484 22.89 -5.27 14.60
CA ASP A 484 21.59 -5.65 15.16
C ASP A 484 21.44 -7.17 15.39
N GLY A 485 22.35 -7.98 14.83
CA GLY A 485 22.30 -9.45 14.90
C GLY A 485 21.36 -10.07 13.86
N ILE A 486 21.01 -9.32 12.82
CA ILE A 486 20.14 -9.75 11.73
C ILE A 486 20.94 -9.76 10.42
N TRP A 487 21.03 -10.92 9.77
CA TRP A 487 21.81 -11.08 8.54
C TRP A 487 20.96 -10.78 7.29
N GLY A 488 20.67 -9.49 7.05
CA GLY A 488 19.90 -9.01 5.89
C GLY A 488 20.76 -8.64 4.66
N SER A 489 20.13 -8.07 3.62
CA SER A 489 20.78 -7.74 2.33
C SER A 489 21.98 -6.79 2.44
N ALA A 490 21.96 -5.84 3.38
CA ALA A 490 23.13 -4.98 3.63
C ALA A 490 24.34 -5.81 4.10
N SER A 491 24.12 -6.74 5.06
CA SER A 491 25.14 -7.67 5.56
C SER A 491 25.59 -8.64 4.46
N GLN A 492 24.67 -9.16 3.65
CA GLN A 492 24.97 -10.05 2.53
C GLN A 492 25.82 -9.36 1.45
N LYS A 493 25.42 -8.15 1.03
CA LYS A 493 26.18 -7.35 0.06
C LYS A 493 27.58 -7.00 0.59
N ALA A 494 27.67 -6.62 1.87
CA ALA A 494 28.96 -6.37 2.53
C ALA A 494 29.84 -7.62 2.60
N TYR A 495 29.24 -8.79 2.83
CA TYR A 495 29.95 -10.07 2.84
C TYR A 495 30.49 -10.46 1.46
N ILE A 496 29.71 -10.27 0.39
CA ILE A 496 30.20 -10.49 -0.99
C ILE A 496 31.35 -9.53 -1.33
N LYS A 497 31.25 -8.26 -0.92
CA LYS A 497 32.37 -7.32 -1.05
C LYS A 497 33.61 -7.79 -0.28
N ALA A 498 33.44 -8.36 0.91
CA ALA A 498 34.54 -8.90 1.69
C ALA A 498 35.21 -10.09 0.99
N ILE A 499 34.43 -10.99 0.37
CA ILE A 499 34.95 -12.10 -0.47
C ILE A 499 35.78 -11.54 -1.62
N GLN A 500 35.23 -10.62 -2.41
CA GLN A 500 35.93 -10.02 -3.56
C GLN A 500 37.22 -9.29 -3.10
N THR A 501 37.14 -8.54 -2.01
CA THR A 501 38.29 -7.80 -1.45
C THR A 501 39.39 -8.74 -0.95
N ALA A 502 39.02 -9.82 -0.25
CA ALA A 502 39.98 -10.79 0.26
C ALA A 502 40.65 -11.58 -0.86
N LEU A 503 39.90 -12.01 -1.88
CA LEU A 503 40.46 -12.69 -3.06
C LEU A 503 41.44 -11.79 -3.82
N ASN A 504 41.10 -10.51 -4.01
CA ASN A 504 42.01 -9.54 -4.62
C ASN A 504 43.28 -9.33 -3.79
N SER A 505 43.13 -9.17 -2.48
CA SER A 505 44.24 -8.91 -1.57
C SER A 505 45.19 -10.10 -1.44
N VAL A 506 44.65 -11.32 -1.34
CA VAL A 506 45.44 -12.53 -1.08
C VAL A 506 46.01 -13.14 -2.37
N TYR A 507 45.26 -13.10 -3.47
CA TYR A 507 45.60 -13.83 -4.70
C TYR A 507 45.69 -12.94 -5.95
N GLY A 508 45.46 -11.63 -5.86
CA GLY A 508 45.63 -10.72 -7.00
C GLY A 508 44.57 -10.89 -8.10
N THR A 509 43.37 -11.35 -7.77
CA THR A 509 42.35 -11.78 -8.76
C THR A 509 41.72 -10.68 -9.62
N GLY A 510 41.94 -9.39 -9.30
CA GLY A 510 41.45 -8.26 -10.11
C GLY A 510 39.93 -8.09 -10.19
N LEU A 511 39.17 -8.62 -9.23
CA LEU A 511 37.71 -8.54 -9.18
C LEU A 511 37.23 -7.12 -8.88
N THR A 512 36.12 -6.70 -9.49
CA THR A 512 35.38 -5.51 -9.05
C THR A 512 34.75 -5.77 -7.68
N THR A 513 34.98 -4.90 -6.69
CA THR A 513 34.41 -5.02 -5.33
C THR A 513 33.04 -4.33 -5.22
N ASP A 514 32.06 -4.81 -5.97
CA ASP A 514 30.72 -4.24 -6.09
C ASP A 514 29.69 -4.87 -5.14
N GLY A 515 30.00 -6.04 -4.57
CA GLY A 515 29.09 -6.82 -3.74
C GLY A 515 28.07 -7.63 -4.55
N ILE A 516 28.34 -7.87 -5.84
CA ILE A 516 27.50 -8.67 -6.74
C ILE A 516 28.22 -10.01 -7.00
N TRP A 517 27.51 -11.12 -6.77
CA TRP A 517 28.05 -12.44 -7.07
C TRP A 517 27.92 -12.76 -8.57
N GLY A 518 28.95 -12.42 -9.34
CA GLY A 518 29.04 -12.74 -10.77
C GLY A 518 29.94 -13.94 -11.08
N THR A 519 29.99 -14.31 -12.36
CA THR A 519 30.83 -15.41 -12.88
C THR A 519 32.29 -15.29 -12.45
N ASN A 520 32.86 -14.09 -12.46
CA ASN A 520 34.25 -13.87 -12.06
C ASN A 520 34.50 -14.16 -10.59
N THR A 521 33.59 -13.72 -9.70
CA THR A 521 33.65 -14.05 -8.26
C THR A 521 33.55 -15.56 -8.04
N SER A 522 32.63 -16.22 -8.75
CA SER A 522 32.43 -17.67 -8.69
C SER A 522 33.68 -18.45 -9.12
N ASN A 523 34.30 -18.04 -10.24
CA ASN A 523 35.52 -18.67 -10.77
C ASN A 523 36.71 -18.45 -9.83
N ALA A 524 36.86 -17.27 -9.24
CA ALA A 524 37.91 -17.00 -8.26
C ALA A 524 37.77 -17.88 -7.01
N CYS A 525 36.55 -18.07 -6.49
CA CYS A 525 36.31 -19.00 -5.37
C CYS A 525 36.55 -20.47 -5.74
N ALA A 526 36.40 -20.84 -7.01
CA ALA A 526 36.71 -22.19 -7.51
C ALA A 526 38.23 -22.42 -7.63
N ALA A 527 38.97 -21.38 -8.06
CA ALA A 527 40.43 -21.44 -8.22
C ALA A 527 41.18 -21.39 -6.88
N HIS A 528 40.60 -20.77 -5.85
CA HIS A 528 41.25 -20.54 -4.55
C HIS A 528 40.48 -21.21 -3.41
N VAL A 529 40.57 -22.53 -3.36
CA VAL A 529 39.92 -23.34 -2.32
C VAL A 529 40.68 -23.24 -0.98
N LEU A 530 39.94 -23.16 0.13
CA LEU A 530 40.53 -23.13 1.48
C LEU A 530 40.40 -24.48 2.19
N SER A 531 41.47 -24.92 2.83
CA SER A 531 41.52 -26.11 3.68
C SER A 531 42.35 -25.87 4.94
N GLU A 532 42.37 -26.85 5.84
CA GLU A 532 43.16 -26.81 7.06
C GLU A 532 44.65 -26.46 6.79
N GLY A 533 45.20 -25.56 7.60
CA GLY A 533 46.55 -25.00 7.44
C GLY A 533 46.61 -23.63 6.75
N ALA A 534 45.57 -23.20 6.03
CA ALA A 534 45.52 -21.86 5.43
C ALA A 534 45.47 -20.76 6.51
N ASN A 535 46.20 -19.66 6.32
CA ASN A 535 46.21 -18.52 7.24
C ASN A 535 46.30 -17.19 6.47
N ASN A 536 45.14 -16.58 6.17
CA ASN A 536 45.06 -15.34 5.40
C ASN A 536 43.68 -14.67 5.54
N LEU A 537 43.54 -13.45 5.02
CA LEU A 537 42.29 -12.68 5.10
C LEU A 537 41.07 -13.42 4.52
N TYR A 538 41.25 -14.29 3.52
CA TYR A 538 40.16 -15.04 2.92
C TYR A 538 39.62 -16.13 3.85
N VAL A 539 40.46 -16.73 4.69
CA VAL A 539 40.03 -17.57 5.82
C VAL A 539 39.24 -16.75 6.84
N GLY A 540 39.66 -15.50 7.11
CA GLY A 540 38.88 -14.59 7.96
C GLY A 540 37.47 -14.34 7.43
N VAL A 541 37.32 -14.19 6.11
CA VAL A 541 36.01 -14.07 5.45
C VAL A 541 35.21 -15.35 5.57
N LEU A 542 35.81 -16.52 5.36
CA LEU A 542 35.15 -17.80 5.59
C LEU A 542 34.57 -17.90 7.01
N GLN A 543 35.35 -17.53 8.02
CA GLN A 543 34.93 -17.54 9.42
C GLN A 543 33.79 -16.54 9.68
N ILE A 544 33.83 -15.33 9.10
CA ILE A 544 32.71 -14.37 9.14
C ILE A 544 31.43 -15.02 8.58
N GLY A 545 31.53 -15.72 7.46
CA GLY A 545 30.41 -16.45 6.87
C GLY A 545 29.86 -17.52 7.80
N LEU A 546 30.70 -18.28 8.49
CA LEU A 546 30.26 -19.29 9.45
C LEU A 546 29.46 -18.67 10.60
N TYR A 547 29.96 -17.57 11.17
CA TYR A 547 29.26 -16.82 12.22
C TYR A 547 27.93 -16.22 11.75
N ALA A 548 27.85 -15.75 10.49
CA ALA A 548 26.62 -15.28 9.88
C ALA A 548 25.53 -16.36 9.80
N HIS A 549 25.93 -17.63 9.70
CA HIS A 549 25.02 -18.80 9.71
C HIS A 549 24.93 -19.46 11.10
N GLY A 550 25.30 -18.75 12.17
CA GLY A 550 25.15 -19.21 13.55
C GLY A 550 26.16 -20.28 13.99
N ILE A 551 27.23 -20.49 13.24
CA ILE A 551 28.30 -21.44 13.58
C ILE A 551 29.42 -20.66 14.27
N THR A 552 29.51 -20.80 15.58
CA THR A 552 30.58 -20.22 16.40
C THR A 552 31.82 -21.12 16.39
N LEU A 553 32.99 -20.50 16.46
CA LEU A 553 34.29 -21.17 16.47
C LEU A 553 35.00 -20.88 17.80
N ASN A 554 35.65 -21.87 18.38
CA ASN A 554 36.31 -21.70 19.69
C ASN A 554 37.39 -20.61 19.69
N ASN A 555 38.03 -20.37 18.54
CA ASN A 555 39.09 -19.36 18.39
C ASN A 555 38.58 -18.03 17.79
N GLY A 556 37.28 -17.90 17.51
CA GLY A 556 36.73 -16.70 16.88
C GLY A 556 37.10 -16.56 15.40
N ILE A 557 37.25 -15.29 14.95
CA ILE A 557 37.63 -14.92 13.58
C ILE A 557 39.11 -14.50 13.60
N ASP A 558 40.00 -15.49 13.57
CA ASP A 558 41.45 -15.34 13.73
C ASP A 558 42.24 -15.39 12.39
N ASN A 559 41.53 -15.59 11.27
CA ASN A 559 42.09 -15.79 9.93
C ASN A 559 42.87 -17.12 9.76
N ALA A 560 42.84 -18.03 10.73
CA ALA A 560 43.53 -19.32 10.68
C ALA A 560 42.55 -20.49 10.47
N PHE A 561 42.82 -21.31 9.46
CA PHE A 561 42.03 -22.49 9.15
C PHE A 561 42.56 -23.67 9.96
N GLY A 562 42.30 -23.65 11.28
CA GLY A 562 42.59 -24.76 12.18
C GLY A 562 41.44 -25.77 12.28
N ALA A 563 41.59 -26.73 13.18
CA ALA A 563 40.60 -27.79 13.41
C ALA A 563 39.18 -27.24 13.72
N ALA A 564 39.07 -26.15 14.47
CA ALA A 564 37.78 -25.50 14.76
C ALA A 564 37.10 -24.98 13.49
N THR A 565 37.84 -24.30 12.60
CA THR A 565 37.33 -23.81 11.31
C THR A 565 36.93 -24.98 10.41
N LYS A 566 37.73 -26.05 10.34
CA LYS A 566 37.40 -27.27 9.58
C LYS A 566 36.09 -27.91 10.04
N GLN A 567 35.90 -28.04 11.35
CA GLN A 567 34.64 -28.57 11.89
C GLN A 567 33.48 -27.62 11.63
N GLY A 568 33.70 -26.31 11.71
CA GLY A 568 32.71 -25.30 11.35
C GLY A 568 32.28 -25.41 9.87
N VAL A 569 33.23 -25.58 8.95
CA VAL A 569 32.96 -25.80 7.52
C VAL A 569 32.19 -27.09 7.30
N LYS A 570 32.58 -28.21 7.90
CA LYS A 570 31.83 -29.47 7.79
C LYS A 570 30.41 -29.33 8.30
N LYS A 571 30.22 -28.69 9.46
CA LYS A 571 28.90 -28.41 10.03
C LYS A 571 28.06 -27.56 9.08
N PHE A 572 28.66 -26.53 8.49
CA PHE A 572 28.00 -25.68 7.50
C PHE A 572 27.61 -26.47 6.25
N GLN A 573 28.55 -27.18 5.64
CA GLN A 573 28.34 -27.99 4.44
C GLN A 573 27.22 -29.02 4.65
N THR A 574 27.26 -29.77 5.76
CA THR A 574 26.17 -30.69 6.15
C THR A 574 24.83 -29.96 6.25
N SER A 575 24.79 -28.79 6.92
CA SER A 575 23.56 -28.00 7.04
C SER A 575 23.01 -27.49 5.70
N LYS A 576 23.87 -27.37 4.68
CA LYS A 576 23.52 -26.91 3.33
C LYS A 576 23.48 -28.04 2.29
N ARG A 577 23.57 -29.30 2.73
CA ARG A 577 23.58 -30.50 1.89
C ARG A 577 24.69 -30.49 0.82
N LEU A 578 25.83 -29.91 1.16
CA LEU A 578 27.07 -30.04 0.39
C LEU A 578 27.85 -31.26 0.89
N THR A 579 28.80 -31.74 0.10
CA THR A 579 29.79 -32.71 0.58
C THR A 579 30.53 -32.13 1.79
N ALA A 580 30.44 -32.80 2.94
CA ALA A 580 31.02 -32.34 4.20
C ALA A 580 32.52 -32.70 4.31
N ASP A 581 33.30 -32.30 3.30
CA ASP A 581 34.74 -32.56 3.21
C ASP A 581 35.58 -31.66 4.12
N GLY A 582 35.02 -30.55 4.61
CA GLY A 582 35.72 -29.55 5.42
C GLY A 582 36.62 -28.64 4.59
N ILE A 583 36.36 -28.55 3.28
CA ILE A 583 37.11 -27.77 2.30
C ILE A 583 36.17 -26.69 1.73
N ALA A 584 36.54 -25.42 1.90
CA ALA A 584 35.72 -24.30 1.45
C ALA A 584 36.13 -23.84 0.04
N GLY A 585 35.47 -24.39 -0.98
CA GLY A 585 35.54 -23.94 -2.37
C GLY A 585 34.31 -23.14 -2.81
N ARG A 586 34.17 -22.91 -4.13
CA ARG A 586 33.07 -22.16 -4.78
C ARG A 586 31.70 -22.43 -4.15
N ASP A 587 31.29 -23.68 -4.07
CA ASP A 587 29.93 -24.03 -3.65
C ASP A 587 29.70 -23.73 -2.16
N THR A 588 30.74 -23.85 -1.33
CA THR A 588 30.69 -23.46 0.09
C THR A 588 30.53 -21.95 0.22
N PHE A 589 31.34 -21.15 -0.49
CA PHE A 589 31.24 -19.69 -0.44
C PHE A 589 29.95 -19.14 -1.07
N ALA A 590 29.46 -19.74 -2.15
CA ALA A 590 28.17 -19.40 -2.73
C ALA A 590 27.03 -19.57 -1.70
N LYS A 591 27.01 -20.72 -0.99
CA LYS A 591 26.02 -20.95 0.08
C LYS A 591 26.18 -20.01 1.27
N LEU A 592 27.41 -19.64 1.64
CA LEU A 592 27.64 -18.65 2.70
C LEU A 592 27.13 -17.26 2.28
N ALA A 593 27.36 -16.90 1.02
CA ALA A 593 26.91 -15.64 0.42
C ALA A 593 25.42 -15.59 0.09
N GLY A 594 24.69 -16.70 0.22
CA GLY A 594 23.24 -16.77 0.01
C GLY A 594 22.83 -16.67 -1.47
N VAL A 595 23.66 -17.23 -2.36
CA VAL A 595 23.44 -17.23 -3.82
C VAL A 595 23.33 -18.64 -4.41
#